data_AF-A0A9P9PTX8-F1
#
_entry.id   AF-A0A9P9PTX8-F1
#
_cell.length_a   1.000
_cell.length_b   1.000
_cell.length_c   1.000
_cell.angle_alpha   90.00
_cell.angle_beta   90.00
_cell.angle_gamma   90.00
#
_symmetry.space_group_name_H-M   'P 1'
#
loop_
_entity.id
_entity.type
_entity.pdbx_description
1 polymer ?
#
loop_
_entity_poly.entity_id
_entity_poly.type
_entity_poly.pdbx_seq_one_letter_code
_entity_poly.pdbx_strand_id
1 'polypeptide(L)'
;MTSNSYLDRDDDEPASDLLPMHHLTATTILGGTVPAIDTLGQTLATQIASAIKTREERESRLVVVGMGLDRNMAGREEYGQLIGLVLEIL
;
A
#
# COMPACT_ATOMS: atom_id res chain seq x y z
N MET A 1 14.56 -9.20 37.14
CA MET A 1 13.84 -9.61 35.91
C MET A 1 12.86 -8.50 35.59
N THR A 2 13.21 -7.61 34.66
CA THR A 2 12.38 -6.46 34.24
C THR A 2 11.63 -6.88 32.97
N SER A 3 10.32 -7.04 33.07
CA SER A 3 9.47 -7.43 31.96
C SER A 3 9.37 -6.30 30.93
N ASN A 4 9.64 -6.65 29.67
CA ASN A 4 9.55 -5.77 28.50
C ASN A 4 8.08 -5.41 28.23
N SER A 5 7.70 -4.16 28.49
CA SER A 5 6.41 -3.58 28.11
C SER A 5 6.47 -3.01 26.69
N TYR A 6 6.35 -3.90 25.69
CA TYR A 6 6.32 -3.55 24.25
C TYR A 6 5.06 -4.05 23.53
N LEU A 7 3.96 -4.38 24.23
CA LEU A 7 2.79 -5.01 23.59
C LEU A 7 1.47 -4.26 23.81
N ASP A 8 1.47 -2.92 23.85
CA ASP A 8 0.19 -2.21 23.98
C ASP A 8 0.20 -0.75 23.51
N ARG A 9 0.85 -0.43 22.37
CA ARG A 9 0.91 0.96 21.92
C ARG A 9 0.77 1.19 20.42
N ASP A 10 -0.11 0.47 19.74
CA ASP A 10 -0.40 0.77 18.32
C ASP A 10 -1.90 0.74 17.94
N ASP A 11 -2.84 0.58 18.89
CA ASP A 11 -4.29 0.55 18.56
C ASP A 11 -5.02 1.91 18.74
N ASP A 12 -4.37 2.92 19.32
CA ASP A 12 -4.99 4.23 19.64
C ASP A 12 -4.31 5.43 18.93
N GLU A 13 -3.37 5.17 18.03
CA GLU A 13 -2.85 6.22 17.14
C GLU A 13 -3.73 6.24 15.89
N PRO A 14 -4.36 7.37 15.52
CA PRO A 14 -5.12 7.42 14.28
C PRO A 14 -4.16 7.03 13.17
N ALA A 15 -4.39 5.87 12.56
CA ALA A 15 -3.60 5.37 11.46
C ALA A 15 -3.50 6.54 10.48
N SER A 16 -2.28 7.00 10.23
CA SER A 16 -2.10 8.08 9.26
C SER A 16 -2.69 7.55 7.95
N ASP A 17 -3.83 8.10 7.53
CA ASP A 17 -4.66 7.62 6.40
C ASP A 17 -3.86 7.40 5.10
N LEU A 18 -2.62 7.92 5.05
CA LEU A 18 -1.75 7.94 3.90
C LEU A 18 -0.49 7.06 4.05
N LEU A 19 -0.20 6.52 5.23
CA LEU A 19 0.98 5.67 5.43
C LEU A 19 0.65 4.19 5.13
N PRO A 20 1.49 3.49 4.37
CA PRO A 20 1.29 2.06 4.11
C PRO A 20 1.24 1.28 5.41
N MET A 21 0.20 0.48 5.59
CA MET A 21 0.09 -0.39 6.75
C MET A 21 1.15 -1.50 6.66
N HIS A 22 2.04 -1.58 7.65
CA HIS A 22 3.18 -2.51 7.63
C HIS A 22 2.80 -3.99 7.57
N HIS A 23 1.57 -4.35 7.93
CA HIS A 23 1.07 -5.71 7.86
C HIS A 23 0.50 -6.09 6.48
N LEU A 24 0.30 -5.12 5.58
CA LEU A 24 -0.13 -5.39 4.20
C LEU A 24 1.09 -5.67 3.34
N THR A 25 1.15 -6.89 2.80
CA THR A 25 2.26 -7.36 1.96
C THR A 25 1.79 -7.54 0.53
N ALA A 26 2.21 -6.64 -0.37
CA ALA A 26 2.03 -6.85 -1.80
C ALA A 26 3.04 -7.88 -2.32
N THR A 27 2.58 -8.82 -3.15
CA THR A 27 3.43 -9.79 -3.83
C THR A 27 3.07 -9.83 -5.31
N THR A 28 4.05 -9.68 -6.17
CA THR A 28 3.85 -9.75 -7.62
C THR A 28 3.56 -11.19 -8.04
N ILE A 29 2.36 -11.43 -8.56
CA ILE A 29 1.92 -12.76 -9.05
C ILE A 29 2.40 -12.99 -10.49
N LEU A 30 2.30 -11.95 -11.33
CA LEU A 30 2.65 -12.01 -12.75
C LEU A 30 3.28 -10.68 -13.18
N GLY A 31 4.38 -10.76 -13.93
CA GLY A 31 5.17 -9.60 -14.34
C GLY A 31 6.45 -9.47 -13.49
N GLY A 32 6.86 -8.24 -13.19
CA GLY A 32 7.99 -7.97 -12.29
C GLY A 32 9.39 -8.23 -12.86
N THR A 33 9.52 -8.49 -14.16
CA THR A 33 10.82 -8.75 -14.81
C THR A 33 11.76 -7.53 -14.82
N VAL A 34 11.21 -6.34 -14.57
CA VAL A 34 11.97 -5.09 -14.41
C VAL A 34 11.86 -4.65 -12.94
N PRO A 35 12.95 -4.70 -12.15
CA PRO A 35 12.90 -4.46 -10.70
C PRO A 35 12.27 -3.13 -10.29
N ALA A 36 12.51 -2.06 -11.05
CA ALA A 36 11.91 -0.75 -10.77
C ALA A 36 10.38 -0.75 -10.94
N ILE A 37 9.87 -1.44 -11.96
CA ILE A 37 8.43 -1.57 -12.21
C ILE A 37 7.79 -2.49 -11.17
N ASP A 38 8.50 -3.56 -10.79
CA ASP A 38 8.04 -4.47 -9.73
C ASP A 38 7.87 -3.73 -8.40
N THR A 39 8.88 -2.95 -8.02
CA THR A 39 8.86 -2.12 -6.80
C THR A 39 7.73 -1.10 -6.86
N LEU A 40 7.56 -0.40 -7.98
CA LEU A 40 6.47 0.55 -8.20
C LEU A 40 5.10 -0.12 -8.06
N GLY A 41 4.90 -1.28 -8.68
CA GLY A 41 3.65 -2.03 -8.63
C GLY A 41 3.32 -2.49 -7.21
N GLN A 42 4.29 -3.07 -6.49
CA GLN A 42 4.08 -3.47 -5.10
C GLN A 42 3.76 -2.26 -4.20
N THR A 43 4.46 -1.14 -4.39
CA THR A 43 4.20 0.09 -3.63
C THR A 43 2.78 0.60 -3.87
N LEU A 44 2.36 0.69 -5.13
CA LEU A 44 1.00 1.11 -5.49
C LEU A 44 -0.05 0.16 -4.92
N ALA A 45 0.14 -1.14 -5.05
CA ALA A 45 -0.79 -2.13 -4.51
C ALA A 45 -0.94 -2.01 -2.99
N THR A 46 0.15 -1.83 -2.25
CA THR A 46 0.12 -1.62 -0.80
C THR A 46 -0.60 -0.33 -0.42
N GLN A 47 -0.37 0.78 -1.13
CA GLN A 47 -1.08 2.04 -0.85
C GLN A 47 -2.57 1.91 -1.11
N ILE A 48 -2.96 1.29 -2.23
CA ILE A 48 -4.37 1.08 -2.57
C ILE A 48 -5.04 0.22 -1.51
N ALA A 49 -4.41 -0.89 -1.12
CA ALA A 49 -4.93 -1.76 -0.07
C ALA A 49 -5.03 -1.04 1.28
N SER A 50 -4.04 -0.21 1.62
CA SER A 50 -4.06 0.60 2.85
C SER A 50 -5.23 1.59 2.83
N ALA A 51 -5.42 2.31 1.72
CA ALA A 51 -6.54 3.25 1.57
C ALA A 51 -7.91 2.58 1.67
N ILE A 52 -8.08 1.39 1.06
CA ILE A 52 -9.32 0.61 1.18
C ILE A 52 -9.57 0.22 2.65
N LYS A 53 -8.54 -0.28 3.34
CA LYS A 53 -8.61 -0.70 4.74
C LYS A 53 -8.91 0.45 5.70
N THR A 54 -8.34 1.62 5.43
CA THR A 54 -8.62 2.86 6.15
C THR A 54 -10.07 3.29 5.99
N ARG A 55 -10.65 3.13 4.78
CA ARG A 55 -12.06 3.51 4.54
C ARG A 55 -13.06 2.57 5.21
N GLU A 56 -12.74 1.28 5.32
CA GLU A 56 -13.57 0.28 6.00
C GLU A 56 -12.67 -0.64 6.85
N GLU A 57 -12.65 -0.38 8.15
CA GLU A 57 -11.81 -1.12 9.11
C GLU A 57 -12.10 -2.62 9.12
N ARG A 58 -13.32 -3.05 8.76
CA ARG A 58 -13.68 -4.49 8.69
C ARG A 58 -13.21 -5.18 7.41
N GLU A 59 -12.60 -4.44 6.48
CA GLU A 59 -12.10 -5.04 5.25
C GLU A 59 -11.01 -6.08 5.55
N SER A 60 -11.16 -7.27 4.98
CA SER A 60 -10.25 -8.41 5.19
C SER A 60 -10.06 -9.26 3.92
N ARG A 61 -10.70 -8.86 2.82
CA ARG A 61 -10.60 -9.54 1.54
C ARG A 61 -9.23 -9.27 0.93
N LEU A 62 -8.70 -10.28 0.24
CA LEU A 62 -7.49 -10.14 -0.56
C LEU A 62 -7.74 -9.19 -1.73
N VAL A 63 -6.89 -8.19 -1.88
CA VAL A 63 -6.90 -7.27 -3.02
C VAL A 63 -5.93 -7.78 -4.09
N VAL A 64 -6.41 -7.91 -5.32
CA VAL A 64 -5.58 -8.23 -6.49
C VAL A 64 -5.67 -7.06 -7.46
N VAL A 65 -4.52 -6.50 -7.82
CA VAL A 65 -4.43 -5.32 -8.69
C VAL A 65 -3.74 -5.69 -9.99
N GLY A 66 -4.40 -5.45 -11.12
CA GLY A 66 -3.79 -5.50 -12.45
C GLY A 66 -3.41 -4.09 -12.90
N MET A 67 -2.15 -3.88 -13.28
CA MET A 67 -1.63 -2.57 -13.68
C MET A 67 -0.80 -2.67 -14.96
N GLY A 68 -0.99 -1.72 -15.88
CA GLY A 68 -0.18 -1.56 -17.08
C GLY A 68 0.89 -0.48 -16.89
N LEU A 69 1.86 -0.73 -16.01
CA LEU A 69 2.89 0.26 -15.66
C LEU A 69 3.99 0.35 -16.73
N ASP A 70 4.38 1.57 -17.06
CA ASP A 70 5.55 1.86 -17.89
C ASP A 70 6.66 2.54 -17.05
N ARG A 71 7.91 2.49 -17.53
CA ARG A 71 9.08 3.09 -16.87
C ARG A 71 8.96 4.60 -16.73
N ASN A 72 8.24 5.26 -17.63
CA ASN A 72 7.98 6.69 -17.52
C ASN A 72 7.05 7.05 -16.33
N MET A 73 6.37 6.08 -15.73
CA MET A 73 5.43 6.30 -14.62
C MET A 73 6.07 6.18 -13.23
N ALA A 74 7.36 5.84 -13.16
CA ALA A 74 8.07 5.62 -11.89
C ALA A 74 8.56 6.92 -11.23
N GLY A 75 8.38 8.07 -11.89
CA GLY A 75 8.72 9.36 -11.30
C GLY A 75 7.77 9.72 -10.15
N ARG A 76 8.25 10.57 -9.25
CA ARG A 76 7.51 10.94 -8.03
C ARG A 76 6.20 11.67 -8.34
N GLU A 77 6.20 12.50 -9.38
CA GLU A 77 5.02 13.28 -9.77
C GLU A 77 3.97 12.37 -10.41
N GLU A 78 4.39 11.50 -11.33
CA GLU A 78 3.56 10.52 -12.01
C GLU A 78 2.95 9.53 -11.01
N TYR A 79 3.75 9.07 -10.05
CA TYR A 79 3.26 8.27 -8.93
C TYR A 79 2.18 9.00 -8.13
N GLY A 80 2.42 10.27 -7.78
CA GLY A 80 1.48 11.11 -7.04
C GLY A 80 0.16 11.31 -7.78
N GLN A 81 0.22 11.54 -9.10
CA GLN A 81 -0.97 11.66 -9.95
C GLN A 81 -1.74 10.35 -10.01
N LEU A 82 -1.04 9.22 -10.16
CA LEU A 82 -1.69 7.90 -10.26
C LEU A 82 -2.36 7.49 -8.94
N ILE A 83 -1.70 7.68 -7.80
CA ILE A 83 -2.34 7.39 -6.51
C ILE A 83 -3.50 8.35 -6.24
N GLY A 84 -3.35 9.63 -6.59
CA GLY A 84 -4.43 10.61 -6.47
C GLY A 84 -5.68 10.19 -7.24
N LEU A 85 -5.51 9.78 -8.50
CA LEU A 85 -6.61 9.27 -9.32
C LEU A 85 -7.29 8.04 -8.70
N VAL A 86 -6.51 7.11 -8.16
CA VAL A 86 -7.09 5.93 -7.51
C VAL A 86 -7.88 6.33 -6.26
N LEU A 87 -7.33 7.23 -5.44
CA LEU A 87 -8.01 7.70 -4.22
C LEU A 87 -9.31 8.48 -4.53
N GLU A 88 -9.41 9.17 -5.67
CA GLU A 88 -10.64 9.87 -6.08
C GLU A 88 -11.81 8.93 -6.40
N ILE A 89 -11.52 7.71 -6.86
CA ILE A 89 -12.55 6.73 -7.28
C ILE A 89 -12.80 5.61 -6.27
N LEU A 90 -11.98 5.54 -5.22
CA LEU A 90 -12.17 4.60 -4.11
C LEU A 90 -13.33 5.07 -3.23
#